data_AF-A0A2V9VEX5-F1
#
_entry.id   AF-A0A2V9VEX5-F1
#
_cell.length_a   1.000
_cell.length_b   1.000
_cell.length_c   1.000
_cell.angle_alpha   90.00
_cell.angle_beta   90.00
_cell.angle_gamma   90.00
#
_symmetry.space_group_name_H-M   'P 1'
#
loop_
_entity.id
_entity.type
_entity.pdbx_description
1 polymer ?
#
loop_
_entity_poly.entity_id
_entity_poly.type
_entity_poly.pdbx_seq_one_letter_code
_entity_poly.pdbx_strand_id
1 'polypeptide(L)'
;MTAAQRTTITASVLLTACMLGSALLLRRVDQMRTGATLQDVLYISSPKLLKRVSLGYEGLLADIYWTRAVQYFGRKHMAYSDRYDLLAPLLEITTALDPHLIVAYQFGASFLAPPPPDGAGMPERTIQLVEYGIRNNPDGWKLYYDLGFIYYMDKKDYA
;
A
#
# COMPACT_ATOMS: atom_id res chain seq x y z
N MET A 1 20.70 39.02 -26.16
CA MET A 1 19.92 37.83 -25.77
C MET A 1 18.52 37.97 -26.32
N THR A 2 18.04 36.98 -27.07
CA THR A 2 16.66 36.96 -27.58
C THR A 2 15.67 36.68 -26.45
N ALA A 3 14.40 37.06 -26.61
CA ALA A 3 13.36 36.79 -25.62
C ALA A 3 13.27 35.28 -25.29
N ALA A 4 13.41 34.42 -26.30
CA ALA A 4 13.44 32.97 -26.15
C ALA A 4 14.65 32.46 -25.33
N GLN A 5 15.83 33.06 -25.48
CA GLN A 5 17.00 32.70 -24.67
C GLN A 5 16.81 33.09 -23.20
N ARG A 6 16.17 34.24 -22.94
CA ARG A 6 15.86 34.67 -21.56
C ARG A 6 14.86 33.73 -20.90
N THR A 7 13.79 33.34 -21.59
CA THR A 7 12.78 32.42 -21.06
C THR A 7 13.36 31.04 -20.74
N THR A 8 14.20 30.50 -21.62
CA THR A 8 14.84 29.20 -21.39
C THR A 8 15.77 29.25 -20.19
N ILE A 9 16.58 30.31 -20.05
CA ILE A 9 17.47 30.45 -18.89
C ILE A 9 16.68 30.59 -17.60
N THR A 10 15.62 31.39 -17.57
CA THR A 10 14.78 31.52 -16.37
C THR A 10 14.08 30.21 -16.01
N ALA A 11 13.55 29.48 -17.00
CA ALA A 11 12.89 28.20 -16.77
C ALA A 11 13.87 27.14 -16.26
N SER A 12 15.07 27.07 -16.85
CA SER A 12 16.13 26.18 -16.39
C SER A 12 16.53 26.50 -14.96
N VAL A 13 16.82 27.78 -14.63
CA VAL A 13 17.19 28.18 -13.27
C VAL A 13 16.10 27.84 -12.25
N LEU A 14 14.83 28.08 -12.59
CA LEU A 14 13.69 27.70 -11.74
C LEU A 14 13.62 26.19 -11.54
N LEU A 15 13.77 25.40 -12.62
CA LEU A 15 13.73 23.95 -12.54
C LEU A 15 14.86 23.42 -11.65
N THR A 16 16.10 23.89 -11.84
CA THR A 16 17.23 23.45 -11.00
C THR A 16 17.05 23.88 -9.55
N ALA A 17 16.54 25.09 -9.29
CA ALA A 17 16.25 25.56 -7.94
C ALA A 17 15.17 24.71 -7.25
N CYS A 18 14.10 24.35 -7.97
CA CYS A 18 13.08 23.44 -7.49
C CYS A 18 13.64 22.04 -7.21
N MET A 19 14.43 21.46 -8.12
CA MET A 19 15.03 20.14 -7.92
C MET A 19 16.00 20.12 -6.73
N LEU A 20 16.84 21.14 -6.58
CA LEU A 20 17.75 21.29 -5.45
C LEU A 20 16.98 21.49 -4.14
N GLY A 21 15.94 22.33 -4.14
CA GLY A 21 15.05 22.53 -3.00
C GLY A 21 14.39 21.22 -2.57
N SER A 22 13.82 20.46 -3.51
CA SER A 22 13.24 19.14 -3.25
C SER A 22 14.28 18.15 -2.72
N ALA A 23 15.49 18.10 -3.27
CA ALA A 23 16.54 17.19 -2.81
C ALA A 23 17.02 17.53 -1.38
N LEU A 24 17.15 18.82 -1.04
CA LEU A 24 17.51 19.28 0.30
C LEU A 24 16.41 18.98 1.31
N LEU A 25 15.15 19.20 0.93
CA LEU A 25 13.99 18.83 1.74
C LEU A 25 13.93 17.33 1.97
N LEU A 26 14.11 16.50 0.92
CA LEU A 26 14.13 15.04 1.06
C LEU A 26 15.23 14.60 2.04
N ARG A 27 16.45 15.12 1.89
CA ARG A 27 17.57 14.80 2.78
C ARG A 27 17.29 15.21 4.23
N ARG A 28 16.68 16.38 4.44
CA ARG A 28 16.29 16.83 5.79
C ARG A 28 15.21 15.96 6.39
N VAL A 29 14.19 15.60 5.61
CA VAL A 29 13.13 14.68 6.03
C VAL A 29 13.72 13.32 6.38
N ASP A 30 14.60 12.76 5.54
CA ASP A 30 15.24 11.47 5.79
C ASP A 30 16.17 11.49 7.01
N GLN A 31 16.88 12.60 7.26
CA GLN A 31 17.68 12.78 8.48
C GLN A 31 16.81 12.91 9.73
N MET A 32 15.65 13.59 9.65
CA MET A 32 14.67 13.59 10.74
C MET A 32 13.98 12.22 10.90
N ARG A 33 14.00 11.41 9.85
CA ARG A 33 13.52 10.03 9.82
C ARG A 33 14.52 9.03 10.40
N THR A 34 15.48 9.47 11.21
CA THR A 34 16.32 8.57 12.00
C THR A 34 15.49 8.00 13.15
N GLY A 35 14.73 6.93 12.87
CA GLY A 35 13.91 6.24 13.86
C GLY A 35 12.41 6.57 13.85
N ALA A 36 11.91 7.29 12.84
CA ALA A 36 10.47 7.50 12.69
C ALA A 36 9.80 6.16 12.36
N THR A 37 9.26 5.55 13.40
CA THR A 37 8.13 4.63 13.38
C THR A 37 7.09 5.17 12.41
N LEU A 38 7.15 4.73 11.14
CA LEU A 38 6.05 4.79 10.15
C LEU A 38 4.78 4.06 10.63
N GLN A 39 4.65 3.82 11.93
CA GLN A 39 4.26 2.53 12.46
C GLN A 39 2.80 2.48 12.85
N ASP A 40 2.10 3.61 13.02
CA ASP A 40 0.68 3.61 13.44
C ASP A 40 -0.15 4.77 12.85
N VAL A 41 0.18 5.26 11.65
CA VAL A 41 -0.62 6.32 11.01
C VAL A 41 -0.94 6.00 9.55
N LEU A 42 -2.23 5.80 9.28
CA LEU A 42 -2.82 5.91 7.95
C LEU A 42 -2.73 7.38 7.52
N TYR A 43 -2.02 7.68 6.43
CA TYR A 43 -1.86 9.07 5.98
C TYR A 43 -3.22 9.70 5.64
N ILE A 44 -4.13 8.91 5.05
CA ILE A 44 -5.54 9.25 4.84
C ILE A 44 -6.34 7.94 4.95
N SER A 45 -7.29 7.87 5.88
CA SER A 45 -8.07 6.64 6.13
C SER A 45 -9.29 6.46 5.23
N SER A 46 -9.61 7.44 4.37
CA SER A 46 -10.77 7.40 3.49
C SER A 46 -10.35 7.13 2.05
N PRO A 47 -10.61 5.92 1.51
CA PRO A 47 -10.33 5.60 0.11
C PRO A 47 -11.04 6.55 -0.86
N LYS A 48 -12.26 6.99 -0.53
CA LYS A 48 -13.02 7.96 -1.36
C LYS A 48 -12.35 9.32 -1.42
N LEU A 49 -11.78 9.78 -0.30
CA LEU A 49 -11.04 11.04 -0.27
C LEU A 49 -9.73 10.91 -1.06
N LEU A 50 -8.99 9.82 -0.82
CA LEU A 50 -7.76 9.48 -1.52
C LEU A 50 -7.95 9.45 -3.05
N LYS A 51 -9.02 8.82 -3.53
CA LYS A 51 -9.37 8.80 -4.96
C LYS A 51 -9.72 10.16 -5.55
N ARG A 52 -10.18 11.13 -4.74
CA ARG A 52 -10.44 12.50 -5.22
C ARG A 52 -9.17 13.35 -5.24
N VAL A 53 -8.29 13.15 -4.26
CA VAL A 53 -7.03 13.90 -4.16
C VAL A 53 -5.89 13.31 -5.00
N SER A 54 -6.05 12.08 -5.48
CA SER A 54 -5.08 11.41 -6.37
C SER A 54 -4.98 12.07 -7.75
N LEU A 55 -5.97 12.88 -8.16
CA LEU A 55 -5.99 13.59 -9.45
C LEU A 55 -5.70 12.67 -10.66
N GLY A 56 -6.17 11.43 -10.63
CA GLY A 56 -5.95 10.43 -11.69
C GLY A 56 -4.71 9.53 -11.52
N TYR A 57 -3.97 9.68 -10.41
CA TYR A 57 -2.82 8.83 -10.06
C TYR A 57 -3.16 7.76 -9.01
N GLU A 58 -4.37 7.20 -9.06
CA GLU A 58 -4.82 6.18 -8.11
C GLU A 58 -3.91 4.95 -8.09
N GLY A 59 -3.51 4.44 -9.26
CA GLY A 59 -2.63 3.27 -9.37
C GLY A 59 -1.27 3.49 -8.73
N LEU A 60 -0.65 4.66 -8.99
CA LEU A 60 0.62 5.02 -8.34
C LEU A 60 0.49 5.12 -6.81
N LEU A 61 -0.63 5.68 -6.32
CA LEU A 61 -0.89 5.70 -4.89
C LEU A 61 -1.14 4.30 -4.33
N ALA A 62 -1.82 3.43 -5.07
CA ALA A 62 -2.00 2.03 -4.70
C ALA A 62 -0.64 1.34 -4.55
N ASP A 63 0.29 1.53 -5.49
CA ASP A 63 1.65 0.97 -5.42
C ASP A 63 2.44 1.47 -4.19
N ILE A 64 2.29 2.76 -3.85
CA ILE A 64 2.90 3.34 -2.64
C ILE A 64 2.32 2.70 -1.38
N TYR A 65 0.99 2.58 -1.29
CA TYR A 65 0.34 1.94 -0.14
C TYR A 65 0.64 0.44 -0.06
N TRP A 66 0.73 -0.25 -1.19
CA TRP A 66 1.15 -1.64 -1.28
C TRP A 66 2.57 -1.84 -0.74
N THR A 67 3.52 -1.02 -1.20
CA THR A 67 4.90 -1.05 -0.70
C THR A 67 4.94 -0.82 0.81
N ARG A 68 4.09 0.06 1.34
CA ARG A 68 3.96 0.26 2.79
C ARG A 68 3.38 -0.94 3.51
N ALA A 69 2.40 -1.64 2.94
CA ALA A 69 1.85 -2.87 3.51
C ALA A 69 2.94 -3.95 3.62
N VAL A 70 3.69 -4.19 2.54
CA VAL A 70 4.80 -5.17 2.51
C VAL A 70 5.87 -4.82 3.54
N GLN A 71 6.29 -3.55 3.59
CA GLN A 71 7.32 -3.12 4.54
C GLN A 71 6.84 -3.07 5.99
N TYR A 72 5.55 -2.83 6.22
CA TYR A 72 4.95 -2.93 7.55
C TYR A 72 4.96 -4.38 8.02
N PHE A 73 4.44 -5.29 7.19
CA PHE A 73 4.41 -6.72 7.48
C PHE A 73 5.82 -7.26 7.71
N GLY A 74 6.75 -7.03 6.78
CA GLY A 74 8.12 -7.54 6.87
C GLY A 74 8.84 -7.11 8.15
N ARG A 75 8.72 -5.84 8.55
CA ARG A 75 9.31 -5.37 9.82
C ARG A 75 8.67 -6.01 11.05
N LYS A 76 7.35 -6.17 11.06
CA LYS A 76 6.61 -6.80 12.17
C LYS A 76 6.92 -8.29 12.27
N HIS A 77 7.02 -8.97 11.14
CA HIS A 77 7.36 -10.38 11.06
C HIS A 77 8.81 -10.63 11.49
N MET A 78 9.78 -9.82 11.04
CA MET A 78 11.17 -9.90 11.52
C MET A 78 11.31 -9.61 13.02
N ALA A 79 10.40 -8.83 13.59
CA ALA A 79 10.35 -8.53 15.01
C ALA A 79 9.54 -9.55 15.83
N TYR A 80 9.04 -10.63 15.21
CA TYR A 80 8.14 -11.62 15.83
C TYR A 80 6.96 -10.97 16.56
N SER A 81 6.39 -9.92 15.96
CA SER A 81 5.31 -9.17 16.57
C SER A 81 4.02 -9.98 16.64
N ASP A 82 3.27 -9.77 17.71
CA ASP A 82 1.92 -10.28 17.93
C ASP A 82 0.80 -9.36 17.36
N ARG A 83 1.15 -8.16 16.89
CA ARG A 83 0.20 -7.10 16.51
C ARG A 83 0.47 -6.50 15.14
N TYR A 84 -0.57 -6.54 14.31
CA TYR A 84 -0.55 -6.11 12.90
C TYR A 84 -1.70 -5.13 12.58
N ASP A 85 -2.00 -4.21 13.51
CA ASP A 85 -3.20 -3.36 13.47
C ASP A 85 -3.35 -2.54 12.18
N LEU A 86 -2.24 -2.15 11.54
CA LEU A 86 -2.26 -1.39 10.30
C LEU A 86 -2.33 -2.24 9.03
N LEU A 87 -2.12 -3.55 9.10
CA LEU A 87 -2.00 -4.36 7.88
C LEU A 87 -3.30 -4.34 7.07
N ALA A 88 -4.42 -4.64 7.72
CA ALA A 88 -5.72 -4.65 7.06
C ALA A 88 -6.10 -3.28 6.44
N PRO A 89 -6.04 -2.14 7.16
CA PRO A 89 -6.38 -0.86 6.55
C PRO A 89 -5.41 -0.44 5.43
N LEU A 90 -4.13 -0.85 5.48
CA LEU A 90 -3.20 -0.61 4.36
C LEU A 90 -3.62 -1.39 3.10
N LEU A 91 -4.03 -2.65 3.25
CA LEU A 91 -4.50 -3.50 2.15
C LEU A 91 -5.84 -2.99 1.60
N GLU A 92 -6.76 -2.58 2.46
CA GLU A 92 -8.06 -2.02 2.05
C GLU A 92 -7.90 -0.70 1.27
N ILE A 93 -7.01 0.20 1.69
CA ILE A 93 -6.73 1.42 0.94
C ILE A 93 -6.09 1.09 -0.41
N THR A 94 -5.10 0.20 -0.42
CA THR A 94 -4.40 -0.24 -1.64
C THR A 94 -5.40 -0.75 -2.68
N THR A 95 -6.26 -1.69 -2.27
CA THR A 95 -7.22 -2.35 -3.17
C THR A 95 -8.40 -1.46 -3.54
N ALA A 96 -8.79 -0.51 -2.68
CA ALA A 96 -9.81 0.48 -3.04
C ALA A 96 -9.30 1.56 -4.01
N LEU A 97 -7.99 1.85 -3.99
CA LEU A 97 -7.34 2.74 -4.96
C LEU A 97 -7.20 2.07 -6.32
N ASP A 98 -6.66 0.85 -6.34
CA ASP A 98 -6.55 0.01 -7.54
C ASP A 98 -7.18 -1.37 -7.31
N PRO A 99 -8.45 -1.55 -7.68
CA PRO A 99 -9.12 -2.84 -7.54
C PRO A 99 -8.53 -3.95 -8.41
N HIS A 100 -7.74 -3.62 -9.44
CA HIS A 100 -7.14 -4.58 -10.37
C HIS A 100 -5.70 -4.96 -9.99
N LEU A 101 -5.17 -4.42 -8.88
CA LEU A 101 -3.88 -4.80 -8.32
C LEU A 101 -3.94 -6.18 -7.64
N ILE A 102 -4.05 -7.24 -8.45
CA ILE A 102 -4.24 -8.62 -8.02
C ILE A 102 -3.24 -9.06 -6.94
N VAL A 103 -1.99 -8.64 -7.07
CA VAL A 103 -0.89 -8.98 -6.15
C VAL A 103 -1.20 -8.58 -4.69
N ALA A 104 -1.91 -7.47 -4.48
CA ALA A 104 -2.26 -6.98 -3.15
C ALA A 104 -3.28 -7.89 -2.45
N TYR A 105 -4.16 -8.55 -3.21
CA TYR A 105 -5.10 -9.53 -2.66
C TYR A 105 -4.39 -10.85 -2.31
N GLN A 106 -3.59 -11.39 -3.24
CA GLN A 106 -2.94 -12.69 -3.07
C GLN A 106 -1.97 -12.68 -1.89
N PHE A 107 -1.00 -11.77 -1.93
CA PHE A 107 -0.01 -11.67 -0.86
C PHE A 107 -0.59 -11.03 0.39
N GLY A 108 -1.51 -10.06 0.25
CA GLY A 108 -2.23 -9.49 1.38
C GLY A 108 -2.98 -10.56 2.17
N ALA A 109 -3.57 -11.54 1.50
CA ALA A 109 -4.23 -12.65 2.15
C ALA A 109 -3.24 -13.52 2.95
N SER A 110 -2.08 -13.85 2.37
CA SER A 110 -1.02 -14.59 3.07
C SER A 110 -0.46 -13.84 4.28
N PHE A 111 -0.53 -12.51 4.31
CA PHE A 111 -0.09 -11.72 5.47
C PHE A 111 -1.18 -11.60 6.55
N LEU A 112 -2.45 -11.54 6.12
CA LEU A 112 -3.57 -11.15 6.97
C LEU A 112 -4.26 -12.35 7.64
N ALA A 113 -4.38 -13.50 6.97
CA ALA A 113 -5.08 -14.66 7.50
C ALA A 113 -4.31 -15.44 8.59
N PRO A 114 -3.03 -15.81 8.41
CA PRO A 114 -2.33 -16.66 9.37
C PRO A 114 -2.21 -15.99 10.75
N PRO A 115 -2.19 -16.74 11.86
CA PRO A 115 -2.04 -16.17 13.19
C PRO A 115 -0.62 -15.62 13.42
N PRO A 116 -0.43 -14.69 14.38
CA PRO A 116 0.90 -14.27 14.78
C PRO A 116 1.74 -15.43 15.32
N PRO A 117 3.07 -15.40 15.11
CA PRO A 117 3.86 -14.32 14.52
C PRO A 117 3.89 -14.34 12.97
N ASP A 118 3.33 -15.37 12.35
CA ASP A 118 3.41 -15.59 10.90
C ASP A 118 2.45 -14.70 10.09
N GLY A 119 1.39 -14.19 10.72
CA GLY A 119 0.44 -13.26 10.13
C GLY A 119 -0.33 -12.44 11.16
N ALA A 120 -1.38 -11.74 10.70
CA ALA A 120 -2.21 -10.88 11.56
C ALA A 120 -3.35 -11.59 12.30
N GLY A 121 -3.67 -12.84 11.95
CA GLY A 121 -4.74 -13.62 12.56
C GLY A 121 -6.13 -13.06 12.29
N MET A 122 -6.38 -12.51 11.10
CA MET A 122 -7.66 -11.87 10.74
C MET A 122 -8.37 -12.57 9.56
N PRO A 123 -8.67 -13.87 9.64
CA PRO A 123 -9.18 -14.66 8.50
C PRO A 123 -10.50 -14.12 7.94
N GLU A 124 -11.42 -13.62 8.77
CA GLU A 124 -12.69 -13.03 8.30
C GLU A 124 -12.45 -11.78 7.45
N ARG A 125 -11.50 -10.94 7.85
CA ARG A 125 -11.16 -9.72 7.12
C ARG A 125 -10.40 -10.06 5.83
N THR A 126 -9.61 -11.13 5.86
CA THR A 126 -8.99 -11.68 4.65
C THR A 126 -10.02 -12.18 3.65
N ILE A 127 -11.05 -12.93 4.09
CA ILE A 127 -12.15 -13.37 3.23
C ILE A 127 -12.82 -12.15 2.56
N GLN A 128 -13.15 -11.11 3.33
CA GLN A 128 -13.74 -9.88 2.79
C GLN A 128 -12.84 -9.20 1.74
N LEU A 129 -11.53 -9.15 1.98
CA LEU A 129 -10.55 -8.61 1.04
C LEU A 129 -10.53 -9.41 -0.26
N VAL A 130 -10.46 -10.74 -0.19
CA VAL A 130 -10.40 -11.61 -1.37
C VAL A 130 -11.74 -11.61 -2.14
N GLU A 131 -12.88 -11.62 -1.45
CA GLU A 131 -14.20 -11.46 -2.06
C GLU A 131 -14.35 -10.11 -2.77
N TYR A 132 -13.80 -9.03 -2.19
CA TYR A 132 -13.70 -7.75 -2.89
C TYR A 132 -12.86 -7.85 -4.16
N GLY A 133 -11.72 -8.55 -4.10
CA GLY A 133 -10.89 -8.85 -5.26
C GLY A 133 -11.64 -9.61 -6.35
N ILE A 134 -12.36 -10.68 -6.00
CA ILE A 134 -13.15 -11.50 -6.93
C ILE A 134 -14.21 -10.65 -7.63
N ARG A 135 -14.95 -9.82 -6.89
CA ARG A 135 -15.98 -8.95 -7.47
C ARG A 135 -15.44 -7.98 -8.52
N ASN A 136 -14.21 -7.51 -8.35
CA ASN A 136 -13.56 -6.59 -9.30
C ASN A 136 -12.74 -7.33 -10.37
N ASN A 137 -12.43 -8.62 -10.18
CA ASN A 137 -11.57 -9.43 -11.04
C ASN A 137 -12.11 -10.86 -11.20
N PRO A 138 -13.29 -11.05 -11.82
CA PRO A 138 -13.99 -12.33 -11.85
C PRO A 138 -13.25 -13.44 -12.60
N ASP A 139 -12.38 -13.10 -13.54
CA ASP A 139 -11.57 -14.08 -14.29
C ASP A 139 -10.28 -14.47 -13.54
N GLY A 140 -10.02 -13.85 -12.38
CA GLY A 140 -8.83 -14.07 -11.57
C GLY A 140 -8.89 -15.37 -10.76
N TRP A 141 -8.76 -16.52 -11.42
CA TRP A 141 -8.87 -17.86 -10.79
C TRP A 141 -8.05 -18.03 -9.49
N LYS A 142 -6.89 -17.36 -9.37
CA LYS A 142 -6.05 -17.39 -8.17
C LYS A 142 -6.76 -16.85 -6.93
N LEU A 143 -7.62 -15.84 -7.09
CA LEU A 143 -8.38 -15.29 -5.97
C LEU A 143 -9.38 -16.31 -5.41
N TYR A 144 -9.98 -17.13 -6.27
CA TYR A 144 -10.85 -18.23 -5.85
C TYR A 144 -10.06 -19.34 -5.16
N TYR A 145 -8.85 -19.64 -5.67
CA TYR A 145 -7.93 -20.57 -5.01
C TYR A 145 -7.55 -20.07 -3.61
N ASP A 146 -7.15 -18.79 -3.48
CA ASP A 146 -6.78 -18.20 -2.20
C ASP A 146 -7.97 -18.20 -1.23
N LEU A 147 -9.17 -17.88 -1.71
CA LEU A 147 -10.38 -17.95 -0.91
C LEU A 147 -10.59 -19.37 -0.36
N GLY A 148 -10.54 -20.39 -1.22
CA GLY A 148 -10.65 -21.79 -0.81
C GLY A 148 -9.55 -22.20 0.17
N PHE A 149 -8.32 -21.73 -0.05
CA PHE A 149 -7.18 -21.98 0.84
C PHE A 149 -7.42 -21.42 2.24
N ILE A 150 -7.96 -20.20 2.36
CA ILE A 150 -8.28 -19.58 3.66
C ILE A 150 -9.37 -20.38 4.38
N TYR A 151 -10.43 -20.80 3.67
CA TYR A 151 -11.47 -21.64 4.27
C TYR A 151 -10.91 -22.97 4.78
N TYR A 152 -10.04 -23.60 3.99
CA TYR A 152 -9.44 -24.88 4.33
C TYR A 152 -8.44 -24.77 5.48
N MET A 153 -7.49 -23.84 5.42
CA MET A 153 -6.36 -23.76 6.36
C MET A 153 -6.70 -23.02 7.64
N ASP A 154 -7.35 -21.85 7.52
CA ASP A 154 -7.55 -20.94 8.65
C ASP A 154 -8.91 -21.16 9.32
N LYS A 155 -9.99 -21.29 8.52
CA LYS A 155 -11.33 -21.56 9.07
C LYS A 155 -11.54 -23.01 9.44
N LYS A 156 -10.82 -23.94 8.80
CA LYS A 156 -11.02 -25.39 8.94
C LYS A 156 -12.47 -25.80 8.67
N ASP A 157 -13.08 -25.11 7.71
CA ASP A 157 -14.45 -25.35 7.27
C ASP A 157 -14.41 -26.37 6.14
N TYR A 158 -14.55 -27.65 6.50
CA TYR A 158 -14.38 -28.79 5.59
C TYR A 158 -15.71 -29.35 5.06
N ALA A 159 -16.83 -28.73 5.41
CA ALA A 159 -18.18 -29.25 5.22
C ALA A 159 -18.84 -28.74 3.93
#